data_AF-F9G8X0-F1
#
_entry.id   AF-F9G8X0-F1
#
_cell.length_a   1.000
_cell.length_b   1.000
_cell.length_c   1.000
_cell.angle_alpha   90.00
_cell.angle_beta   90.00
_cell.angle_gamma   90.00
#
_symmetry.space_group_name_H-M   'P 1'
#
loop_
_entity.id
_entity.type
_entity.pdbx_description
1 polymer ?
#
loop_
_entity_poly.entity_id
_entity_poly.type
_entity_poly.pdbx_seq_one_letter_code
_entity_poly.pdbx_strand_id
1 'polypeptide(L)'
;MLSTSPRLLIRHPSPTTAEFTVTTLRPIPPALHTLLIISRIILSIFALLLLHARLTLHPLLAYAPPSLLKIIPASYLRAPTSTAALAQNIPLSVLVPASIAVLWLSSRRGYASESILVMRGLGVQTSESPGSYLAGTATRFIPTEKIQDILVNEAFLG
;
A
#
# COMPACT_ATOMS: atom_id res chain seq x y z
N MET A 1 -6.57 -3.24 -13.34
CA MET A 1 -5.78 -4.39 -12.87
C MET A 1 -4.97 -4.89 -14.06
N LEU A 2 -3.67 -4.59 -14.11
CA LEU A 2 -2.79 -5.12 -15.15
C LEU A 2 -2.35 -6.52 -14.71
N SER A 3 -3.28 -7.48 -14.73
CA SER A 3 -2.98 -8.86 -14.36
C SER A 3 -2.16 -9.46 -15.49
N THR A 4 -0.85 -9.62 -15.27
CA THR A 4 -0.03 -10.46 -16.14
C THR A 4 -0.21 -11.91 -15.75
N SER A 5 0.04 -12.82 -16.69
CA SER A 5 0.02 -14.26 -16.41
C SER A 5 0.82 -14.58 -15.13
N PRO A 6 0.26 -15.39 -14.22
CA PRO A 6 0.93 -15.73 -12.97
C PRO A 6 2.24 -16.46 -13.25
N ARG A 7 3.25 -16.22 -12.42
CA ARG A 7 4.57 -16.85 -12.53
C ARG A 7 4.93 -17.54 -11.23
N LEU A 8 5.51 -18.73 -11.35
CA LEU A 8 6.03 -19.51 -10.23
C LEU A 8 7.52 -19.22 -10.04
N LEU A 9 7.91 -18.88 -8.81
CA LEU A 9 9.28 -18.73 -8.37
C LEU A 9 9.57 -19.81 -7.33
N ILE A 10 10.62 -20.58 -7.55
CA ILE A 10 11.03 -21.67 -6.64
C ILE A 10 12.36 -21.28 -5.99
N ARG A 11 12.43 -21.35 -4.67
CA ARG A 11 13.66 -21.12 -3.89
C ARG A 11 13.90 -22.26 -2.92
N HIS A 12 15.15 -22.65 -2.76
CA HIS A 12 15.58 -23.69 -1.81
C HIS A 12 16.57 -23.11 -0.80
N PRO A 13 16.07 -22.44 0.27
CA PRO A 13 16.95 -21.81 1.26
C PRO A 13 17.73 -22.80 2.13
N SER A 14 17.25 -24.04 2.26
CA SER A 14 17.87 -25.13 3.03
C SER A 14 17.61 -26.46 2.32
N PRO A 15 18.45 -27.50 2.50
CA PRO A 15 18.19 -28.85 1.96
C PRO A 15 16.83 -29.44 2.39
N THR A 16 16.27 -28.98 3.50
CA THR A 16 14.98 -29.43 4.05
C THR A 16 13.83 -28.45 3.81
N THR A 17 14.07 -27.35 3.10
CA THR A 17 13.08 -26.28 2.93
C THR A 17 12.97 -25.86 1.46
N ALA A 18 11.73 -25.78 0.96
CA ALA A 18 11.42 -25.28 -0.37
C ALA A 18 10.33 -24.21 -0.28
N GLU A 19 10.54 -23.08 -0.95
CA GLU A 19 9.58 -21.98 -1.04
C GLU A 19 9.09 -21.89 -2.48
N PHE A 20 7.77 -21.95 -2.64
CA PHE A 20 7.07 -21.77 -3.91
C PHE A 20 6.29 -20.47 -3.84
N THR A 21 6.63 -19.50 -4.68
CA THR A 21 5.98 -18.18 -4.69
C THR A 21 5.34 -17.93 -6.03
N VAL A 22 4.03 -17.77 -6.03
CA VAL A 22 3.25 -17.35 -7.20
C VAL A 22 3.10 -15.84 -7.14
N THR A 23 3.41 -15.16 -8.24
CA THR A 23 3.21 -13.71 -8.31
C THR A 23 2.67 -13.27 -9.66
N THR A 24 1.78 -12.28 -9.61
CA THR A 24 1.32 -11.55 -10.80
C THR A 24 2.18 -10.30 -11.05
N LEU A 25 3.29 -10.12 -10.33
CA LEU A 25 4.19 -8.99 -10.49
C LEU A 25 4.94 -9.12 -11.82
N ARG A 26 4.78 -8.14 -12.71
CA ARG A 26 5.62 -8.02 -13.90
C ARG A 26 7.07 -7.79 -13.46
N PRO A 27 8.07 -8.46 -14.09
CA PRO A 27 9.47 -8.09 -13.89
C PRO A 27 9.68 -6.67 -14.40
N ILE A 28 9.67 -5.72 -13.48
CA ILE A 28 9.88 -4.30 -13.75
C ILE A 28 11.34 -4.00 -13.38
N PRO A 29 12.09 -3.23 -14.19
CA PRO A 29 13.43 -2.80 -13.82
C PRO A 29 13.40 -2.14 -12.42
N PRO A 30 14.37 -2.42 -11.54
CA PRO A 30 14.33 -1.93 -10.16
C PRO A 30 14.21 -0.41 -10.10
N ALA A 31 14.86 0.31 -11.03
CA ALA A 31 14.76 1.76 -11.16
C ALA A 31 13.34 2.27 -11.48
N LEU A 32 12.58 1.55 -12.31
CA LEU A 32 11.20 1.92 -12.61
C LEU A 32 10.31 1.64 -11.40
N HIS A 33 10.51 0.51 -10.72
CA HIS A 33 9.76 0.18 -9.53
C HIS A 33 9.98 1.21 -8.40
N THR A 34 11.23 1.64 -8.17
CA THR A 34 11.53 2.70 -7.20
C THR A 34 10.93 4.04 -7.63
N LEU A 35 11.02 4.40 -8.91
CA LEU A 35 10.39 5.62 -9.45
C LEU A 35 8.87 5.62 -9.24
N LEU A 36 8.19 4.49 -9.48
CA LEU A 36 6.75 4.36 -9.22
C LEU A 36 6.42 4.53 -7.73
N ILE A 37 7.21 3.95 -6.83
CA ILE A 37 6.99 4.15 -5.39
C ILE A 37 7.20 5.62 -5.00
N ILE A 38 8.30 6.23 -5.45
CA ILE A 38 8.62 7.64 -5.18
C ILE A 38 7.51 8.55 -5.69
N SER A 39 7.05 8.36 -6.94
CA SER A 39 5.97 9.17 -7.52
C SER A 39 4.67 9.05 -6.72
N ARG A 40 4.32 7.88 -6.20
CA ARG A 40 3.15 7.69 -5.33
C ARG A 40 3.29 8.38 -3.98
N ILE A 41 4.48 8.35 -3.40
CA ILE A 41 4.77 9.06 -2.15
C ILE A 41 4.67 10.57 -2.38
N ILE A 42 5.30 11.09 -3.43
CA ILE A 42 5.24 12.52 -3.79
C ILE A 42 3.79 12.96 -4.04
N LEU A 43 3.01 12.18 -4.80
CA LEU A 43 1.62 12.49 -5.08
C LEU A 43 0.76 12.51 -3.81
N SER A 44 1.01 11.56 -2.90
CA SER A 44 0.31 11.48 -1.62
C SER A 44 0.64 12.66 -0.71
N ILE A 45 1.92 13.02 -0.61
CA ILE A 45 2.39 14.19 0.15
C ILE A 45 1.79 15.47 -0.45
N PHE A 46 1.82 15.61 -1.77
CA PHE A 46 1.26 16.79 -2.45
C PHE A 46 -0.24 16.94 -2.20
N ALA A 47 -1.01 15.85 -2.26
CA ALA A 47 -2.44 15.85 -1.96
C ALA A 47 -2.73 16.24 -0.50
N LEU A 48 -1.90 15.79 0.44
CA LEU A 48 -2.00 16.18 1.85
C LEU A 48 -1.64 17.65 2.08
N LEU A 49 -0.58 18.15 1.43
CA LEU A 49 -0.18 19.56 1.51
C LEU A 49 -1.24 20.50 0.94
N LEU A 50 -1.84 20.15 -0.20
CA LEU A 50 -2.95 20.94 -0.77
C LEU A 50 -4.18 20.95 0.13
N LEU A 51 -4.55 19.78 0.68
CA LEU A 51 -5.66 19.68 1.61
C LEU A 51 -5.39 20.51 2.87
N HIS A 52 -4.18 20.41 3.42
CA HIS A 52 -3.75 21.20 4.58
C HIS A 52 -3.82 22.72 4.28
N ALA A 53 -3.25 23.16 3.16
CA ALA A 53 -3.29 24.55 2.74
C ALA A 53 -4.73 25.07 2.60
N ARG A 54 -5.61 24.29 1.97
CA ARG A 54 -7.02 24.67 1.84
C ARG A 54 -7.73 24.75 3.19
N LEU A 55 -7.47 23.80 4.09
CA LEU A 55 -8.06 23.80 5.43
C LEU A 55 -7.62 25.03 6.23
N THR A 56 -6.35 25.43 6.18
CA THR A 56 -5.84 26.64 6.87
C THR A 56 -6.49 27.93 6.40
N LEU A 57 -6.94 27.98 5.15
CA LEU A 57 -7.63 29.12 4.56
C LEU A 57 -9.15 29.10 4.79
N HIS A 58 -9.70 27.96 5.23
CA HIS A 58 -11.15 27.80 5.34
C HIS A 58 -11.67 28.47 6.62
N PRO A 59 -12.77 29.23 6.56
CA PRO A 59 -13.33 29.94 7.72
C PRO A 59 -13.83 29.02 8.85
N LEU A 60 -13.89 27.71 8.63
CA LEU A 60 -14.26 26.74 9.67
C LEU A 60 -13.27 26.72 10.83
N LEU A 61 -11.98 26.99 10.59
CA LEU A 61 -10.99 27.13 11.67
C LEU A 61 -11.22 28.38 12.50
N ALA A 62 -11.83 29.43 11.93
CA ALA A 62 -12.18 30.64 12.68
C ALA A 62 -13.35 30.40 13.65
N TYR A 63 -14.17 29.38 13.41
CA TYR A 63 -15.26 28.94 14.30
C TYR A 63 -14.84 27.83 15.28
N ALA A 64 -13.57 27.38 15.23
CA ALA A 64 -13.09 26.33 16.13
C ALA A 64 -12.98 26.85 17.57
N PRO A 65 -13.37 26.05 18.58
CA PRO A 65 -13.27 26.45 19.97
C PRO A 65 -11.81 26.73 20.36
N PRO A 66 -11.54 27.76 21.18
CA PRO A 66 -10.20 28.22 21.53
C PRO A 66 -9.38 27.17 22.30
N SER A 67 -10.02 26.15 22.87
CA SER A 67 -9.37 25.00 23.49
C SER A 67 -8.62 24.11 22.49
N LEU A 68 -9.16 23.93 21.27
CA LEU A 68 -8.51 23.14 20.22
C LEU A 68 -7.35 23.90 19.57
N LEU A 69 -7.46 25.23 19.45
CA LEU A 69 -6.42 26.08 18.86
C LEU A 69 -5.18 26.20 19.76
N LYS A 70 -5.30 26.03 21.08
CA LYS A 70 -4.16 26.01 22.01
C LYS A 70 -3.29 24.75 21.88
N ILE A 71 -3.87 23.65 21.38
CA ILE A 71 -3.18 22.36 21.22
C ILE A 71 -2.32 22.35 19.95
N ILE A 72 -2.71 23.13 18.93
CA ILE A 72 -2.05 23.15 17.63
C ILE A 72 -1.09 24.36 17.58
N PRO A 73 0.23 24.13 17.46
CA PRO A 73 1.18 25.24 17.39
C PRO A 73 0.93 26.10 16.14
N ALA A 74 1.01 27.42 16.28
CA ALA A 74 0.70 28.37 15.21
C ALA A 74 1.55 28.18 13.94
N SER A 75 2.73 27.55 14.05
CA SER A 75 3.57 27.16 12.92
C SER A 75 2.90 26.14 11.99
N TYR A 76 2.07 25.24 12.52
CA TYR A 76 1.30 24.27 11.73
C TYR A 76 0.07 24.87 11.07
N LEU A 77 -0.29 26.12 11.37
CA LEU A 77 -1.40 26.82 10.70
C LEU A 77 -0.94 27.60 9.47
N ARG A 78 0.37 27.60 9.17
CA ARG A 78 0.95 28.35 8.06
C ARG A 78 1.38 27.41 6.94
N ALA A 79 0.54 27.30 5.92
CA ALA A 79 0.91 26.62 4.68
C ALA A 79 1.92 27.44 3.86
N PRO A 80 2.82 26.80 3.10
CA PRO A 80 3.73 27.50 2.19
C PRO A 80 2.95 28.25 1.11
N THR A 81 3.41 29.45 0.78
CA THR A 81 2.70 30.43 -0.07
C THR A 81 2.34 29.88 -1.46
N SER A 82 3.21 29.07 -2.05
CA SER A 82 2.98 28.43 -3.36
C SER A 82 1.81 27.44 -3.34
N THR A 83 1.69 26.63 -2.28
CA THR A 83 0.58 25.67 -2.12
C THR A 83 -0.73 26.35 -1.77
N ALA A 84 -0.67 27.46 -1.01
CA ALA A 84 -1.84 28.25 -0.67
C ALA A 84 -2.48 28.90 -1.90
N ALA A 85 -1.67 29.45 -2.82
CA ALA A 85 -2.14 30.03 -4.07
C ALA A 85 -2.88 29.00 -4.95
N LEU A 86 -2.33 27.78 -5.08
CA LEU A 86 -2.98 26.70 -5.83
C LEU A 86 -4.25 26.21 -5.14
N ALA A 87 -4.23 26.05 -3.82
CA ALA A 87 -5.38 25.61 -3.04
C ALA A 87 -6.56 26.59 -3.12
N GLN A 88 -6.33 27.89 -3.27
CA GLN A 88 -7.40 28.90 -3.37
C GLN A 88 -8.32 28.68 -4.58
N ASN A 89 -7.78 28.17 -5.68
CA ASN A 89 -8.52 27.99 -6.93
C ASN A 89 -9.43 26.73 -6.96
N ILE A 90 -9.29 25.83 -5.98
CA ILE A 90 -10.01 24.55 -5.96
C ILE A 90 -11.08 24.58 -4.86
N PRO A 91 -12.36 24.31 -5.17
CA PRO A 91 -13.41 24.24 -4.15
C PRO A 91 -13.18 23.06 -3.21
N LEU A 92 -13.45 23.25 -1.91
CA LEU A 92 -13.21 22.24 -0.88
C LEU A 92 -13.98 20.94 -1.15
N SER A 93 -15.21 21.04 -1.67
CA SER A 93 -16.07 19.90 -1.99
C SER A 93 -15.49 18.97 -3.06
N VAL A 94 -14.60 19.46 -3.91
CA VAL A 94 -13.89 18.65 -4.91
C VAL A 94 -12.54 18.20 -4.37
N LEU A 95 -11.84 19.07 -3.64
CA LEU A 95 -10.51 18.79 -3.12
C LEU A 95 -10.52 17.62 -2.13
N VAL A 96 -11.47 17.58 -1.20
CA VAL A 96 -11.57 16.51 -0.18
C VAL A 96 -11.74 15.13 -0.82
N PRO A 97 -12.75 14.87 -1.67
CA PRO A 97 -12.90 13.55 -2.28
C PRO A 97 -11.74 13.23 -3.23
N ALA A 98 -11.18 14.21 -3.94
CA ALA A 98 -10.01 13.98 -4.79
C ALA A 98 -8.78 13.54 -3.98
N SER A 99 -8.49 14.20 -2.85
CA SER A 99 -7.39 13.80 -1.97
C SER A 99 -7.62 12.40 -1.36
N ILE A 100 -8.85 12.08 -0.94
CA ILE A 100 -9.19 10.72 -0.47
C ILE A 100 -8.95 9.69 -1.57
N ALA A 101 -9.44 9.95 -2.78
CA ALA A 101 -9.27 9.06 -3.92
C ALA A 101 -7.79 8.85 -4.27
N VAL A 102 -6.98 9.91 -4.27
CA VAL A 102 -5.54 9.85 -4.51
C VAL A 102 -4.83 9.02 -3.45
N LEU A 103 -5.10 9.26 -2.16
CA LEU A 103 -4.49 8.52 -1.06
C LEU A 103 -4.87 7.05 -1.09
N TRP A 104 -6.15 6.76 -1.34
CA TRP A 104 -6.65 5.40 -1.45
C TRP A 104 -6.07 4.66 -2.65
N LEU A 105 -6.02 5.30 -3.82
CA LEU A 105 -5.45 4.70 -5.02
C LEU A 105 -3.93 4.50 -4.85
N SER A 106 -3.24 5.43 -4.17
CA SER A 106 -1.83 5.32 -3.83
C SER A 106 -1.53 4.23 -2.80
N SER A 107 -2.48 3.87 -1.93
CA SER A 107 -2.29 2.79 -0.94
C SER A 107 -2.55 1.39 -1.50
N ARG A 108 -3.23 1.26 -2.64
CA ARG A 108 -3.55 -0.04 -3.23
C ARG A 108 -2.33 -0.73 -3.84
N ARG A 109 -2.17 -2.03 -3.57
CA ARG A 109 -1.16 -2.86 -4.21
C ARG A 109 -1.67 -3.29 -5.58
N GLY A 110 -0.82 -3.14 -6.60
CA GLY A 110 -1.18 -3.45 -8.00
C GLY A 110 -0.92 -4.89 -8.42
N TYR A 111 -0.44 -5.74 -7.50
CA TYR A 111 -0.03 -7.11 -7.76
C TYR A 111 -0.40 -8.00 -6.57
N ALA A 112 -0.63 -9.27 -6.85
CA ALA A 112 -0.81 -10.31 -5.85
C ALA A 112 0.42 -11.22 -5.82
N SER A 113 0.71 -11.75 -4.63
CA SER A 113 1.73 -12.74 -4.40
C SER A 113 1.25 -13.68 -3.31
N GLU A 114 1.34 -14.97 -3.61
CA GLU A 114 1.05 -16.05 -2.68
C GLU A 114 2.31 -16.90 -2.58
N SER A 115 2.66 -17.34 -1.37
CA SER A 115 3.79 -18.24 -1.19
C SER A 115 3.47 -19.40 -0.26
N ILE A 116 4.08 -20.53 -0.56
CA ILE A 116 3.99 -21.77 0.19
C ILE A 116 5.41 -22.18 0.54
N LEU A 117 5.74 -22.11 1.83
CA LEU A 117 7.00 -22.56 2.39
C LEU A 117 6.81 -23.95 2.97
N VAL A 118 7.43 -24.94 2.33
CA VAL A 118 7.42 -26.33 2.76
C VAL A 118 8.67 -26.59 3.60
N MET A 119 8.47 -27.02 4.84
CA MET A 119 9.53 -27.39 5.78
C MET A 119 9.41 -28.88 6.09
N ARG A 120 10.38 -29.66 5.61
CA ARG A 120 10.36 -31.12 5.70
C ARG A 120 10.31 -31.56 7.17
N GLY A 121 9.25 -32.29 7.53
CA GLY A 121 9.06 -32.81 8.89
C GLY A 121 8.51 -31.81 9.91
N LEU A 122 8.15 -30.58 9.48
CA LEU A 122 7.55 -29.58 10.37
C LEU A 122 6.16 -29.18 9.89
N GLY A 123 6.01 -28.86 8.60
CA GLY A 123 4.73 -28.42 8.06
C GLY A 123 4.88 -27.51 6.86
N VAL A 124 3.79 -26.84 6.55
CA VAL A 124 3.68 -25.88 5.46
C VAL A 124 3.22 -24.54 6.00
N GLN A 125 3.87 -23.46 5.57
CA GLN A 125 3.44 -22.10 5.84
C GLN A 125 2.95 -21.44 4.56
N THR A 126 1.71 -20.98 4.54
CA THR A 126 1.16 -20.16 3.46
C THR A 126 1.26 -18.69 3.82
N SER A 127 1.64 -17.84 2.87
CA SER A 127 1.66 -16.39 3.03
C SER A 127 0.96 -15.74 1.85
N GLU A 128 0.08 -14.78 2.12
CA GLU A 128 -0.67 -14.05 1.11
C GLU A 128 -0.40 -12.55 1.24
N SER A 129 -0.07 -11.92 0.11
CA SER A 129 0.12 -10.49 0.04
C SER A 129 -1.23 -9.75 0.05
N PRO A 130 -1.44 -8.76 0.93
CA PRO A 130 -2.69 -8.02 0.95
C PRO A 130 -2.80 -7.06 -0.23
N GLY A 131 -4.04 -6.73 -0.60
CA GLY A 131 -4.35 -5.80 -1.69
C GLY A 131 -4.02 -4.32 -1.41
N SER A 132 -3.50 -3.98 -0.24
CA SER A 132 -3.06 -2.63 0.13
C SER A 132 -1.72 -2.68 0.87
N TYR A 133 -0.88 -1.67 0.66
CA TYR A 133 0.39 -1.51 1.38
C TYR A 133 0.21 -1.18 2.86
N LEU A 134 -1.00 -0.80 3.29
CA LEU A 134 -1.30 -0.50 4.69
C LEU A 134 -1.72 -1.74 5.49
N ALA A 135 -1.99 -2.85 4.81
CA ALA A 135 -2.38 -4.10 5.45
C ALA A 135 -1.17 -5.03 5.63
N GLY A 136 -1.22 -5.87 6.66
CA GLY A 136 -0.21 -6.89 6.93
C GLY A 136 -0.39 -8.14 6.06
N THR A 137 0.71 -8.86 5.85
CA THR A 137 0.70 -10.18 5.21
C THR A 137 -0.09 -11.18 6.05
N ALA A 138 -1.03 -11.89 5.42
CA ALA A 138 -1.72 -12.99 6.08
C ALA A 138 -0.84 -14.23 6.03
N THR A 139 -0.49 -14.79 7.17
CA THR A 139 0.32 -16.01 7.27
C THR A 139 -0.41 -17.08 8.05
N ARG A 140 -0.32 -18.32 7.58
CA ARG A 140 -0.91 -19.48 8.25
C ARG A 140 0.08 -20.62 8.22
N PHE A 141 0.36 -21.18 9.38
CA PHE A 141 1.14 -22.39 9.53
C PHE A 141 0.22 -23.61 9.67
N ILE A 142 0.52 -24.67 8.94
CA ILE A 142 -0.19 -25.93 8.95
C ILE A 142 0.84 -27.01 9.29
N PRO A 143 0.78 -27.60 10.50
CA PRO A 143 1.74 -28.61 10.91
C PRO A 143 1.51 -29.93 10.16
N THR A 144 2.57 -30.71 9.99
CA THR A 144 2.55 -31.97 9.22
C THR A 144 1.46 -32.95 9.66
N GLU A 145 1.16 -33.02 10.96
CA GLU A 145 0.19 -33.98 11.50
C GLU A 145 -1.25 -33.66 11.06
N LYS A 146 -1.51 -32.44 10.58
CA LYS A 146 -2.82 -31.99 10.10
C LYS A 146 -2.96 -32.03 8.58
N ILE A 147 -1.90 -32.43 7.86
CA ILE A 147 -1.88 -32.48 6.41
C ILE A 147 -2.17 -33.92 5.99
N GLN A 148 -3.31 -34.14 5.33
CA GLN A 148 -3.61 -35.42 4.68
C GLN A 148 -3.17 -35.36 3.22
N ASP A 149 -3.70 -34.39 2.48
CA ASP A 149 -3.35 -34.11 1.08
C ASP A 149 -3.31 -32.59 0.84
N ILE A 150 -2.56 -32.18 -0.19
CA ILE A 150 -2.50 -30.80 -0.67
C ILE A 150 -2.91 -30.78 -2.14
N LEU A 151 -4.08 -30.21 -2.43
CA LEU A 151 -4.50 -29.95 -3.79
C LEU A 151 -4.11 -28.52 -4.17
N VAL A 152 -3.39 -28.38 -5.28
CA VAL A 152 -3.03 -27.08 -5.85
C VAL A 152 -3.82 -26.89 -7.13
N ASN A 153 -4.76 -25.94 -7.10
CA ASN A 153 -5.73 -25.74 -8.18
C ASN A 153 -5.24 -24.78 -9.28
N GLU A 154 -4.00 -24.30 -9.19
CA GLU A 154 -3.44 -23.35 -10.16
C GLU A 154 -2.63 -24.08 -11.22
N ALA A 155 -2.96 -23.86 -12.49
CA ALA A 155 -2.16 -24.31 -13.62
C ALA A 155 -0.87 -23.49 -13.67
N PHE A 156 0.18 -24.00 -13.03
CA PHE A 156 1.52 -23.42 -13.14
C PHE A 156 2.00 -23.52 -14.58
N LEU A 157 2.02 -22.40 -15.31
CA LEU A 157 2.87 -22.27 -16.49
C LEU A 157 4.29 -22.02 -15.98
N GLY A 158 5.03 -23.12 -15.80
CA GLY A 158 6.48 -23.12 -15.58
C GLY A 158 7.22 -23.00 -16.90
#